data_AF-A0AAV0WN88-F1
#
_entry.id   AF-A0AAV0WN88-F1
#
_cell.length_a   1.000
_cell.length_b   1.000
_cell.length_c   1.000
_cell.angle_alpha   90.00
_cell.angle_beta   90.00
_cell.angle_gamma   90.00
#
_symmetry.space_group_name_H-M   'P 1'
#
loop_
_entity.id
_entity.type
_entity.pdbx_description
1 polymer ?
#
loop_
_entity_poly.entity_id
_entity_poly.type
_entity_poly.pdbx_seq_one_letter_code
_entity_poly.pdbx_strand_id
1 'polypeptide(L)'
;MTKQFNIFDFLEEYEKLPCLWDKDSDDFKLRTKRDNAEEYLLKTFKITTVKELRQKIRSIRCTYNQEVSKIKSSMTTGSGLNNIYKPKLVWFDLANSFLKKTHQNKNETDTNLASILYYCLFF
;
A
#
# COMPACT_ATOMS: atom_id res chain seq x y z
N MET A 1 -10.88 -5.62 -26.45
CA MET A 1 -10.60 -6.56 -25.35
C MET A 1 -10.46 -5.79 -24.04
N THR A 2 -11.32 -6.08 -23.07
CA THR A 2 -11.26 -5.47 -21.73
C THR A 2 -10.18 -6.21 -20.95
N LYS A 3 -9.05 -5.55 -20.63
CA LYS A 3 -8.05 -6.14 -19.74
C LYS A 3 -8.74 -6.34 -18.39
N GLN A 4 -8.86 -7.58 -17.94
CA GLN A 4 -9.32 -7.88 -16.58
C GLN A 4 -8.36 -7.19 -15.60
N PHE A 5 -8.89 -6.62 -14.53
CA PHE A 5 -8.06 -5.97 -13.51
C PHE A 5 -7.06 -6.98 -12.93
N ASN A 6 -5.77 -6.75 -13.17
CA ASN A 6 -4.67 -7.51 -12.60
C ASN A 6 -4.00 -6.67 -11.51
N ILE A 7 -3.91 -7.23 -10.30
CA ILE A 7 -3.29 -6.55 -9.16
C ILE A 7 -1.78 -6.40 -9.32
N PHE A 8 -1.10 -7.31 -10.04
CA PHE A 8 0.33 -7.19 -10.32
C PHE A 8 0.59 -5.99 -11.22
N ASP A 9 -0.06 -5.93 -12.40
CA ASP A 9 0.03 -4.78 -13.31
C ASP A 9 -0.29 -3.46 -12.57
N PHE A 10 -1.31 -3.47 -11.69
CA PHE A 10 -1.67 -2.28 -10.90
C PHE A 10 -0.57 -1.86 -9.93
N LEU A 11 0.01 -2.80 -9.19
CA LEU A 11 1.09 -2.51 -8.24
C LEU A 11 2.36 -2.05 -8.95
N GLU A 12 2.68 -2.62 -10.11
CA GLU A 12 3.83 -2.21 -10.93
C GLU A 12 3.70 -0.76 -11.42
N GLU A 13 2.52 -0.36 -11.93
CA GLU A 13 2.30 1.03 -12.33
C GLU A 13 2.20 1.98 -11.13
N TYR A 14 1.64 1.51 -10.01
CA TYR A 14 1.55 2.28 -8.79
C TYR A 14 2.92 2.54 -8.14
N GLU A 15 3.83 1.56 -8.15
CA GLU A 15 5.20 1.69 -7.65
C GLU A 15 5.95 2.83 -8.33
N LYS A 16 5.77 3.02 -9.64
CA LYS A 16 6.41 4.10 -10.44
C LYS A 16 5.93 5.50 -10.08
N LEU A 17 4.88 5.63 -9.26
CA LEU A 17 4.23 6.90 -8.93
C LEU A 17 4.46 7.27 -7.45
N PRO A 18 5.70 7.63 -7.04
CA PRO A 18 6.02 7.90 -5.64
C PRO A 18 5.17 9.02 -5.03
N CYS A 19 4.70 9.97 -5.85
CA CYS A 19 3.76 11.01 -5.41
C CYS A 19 2.44 10.47 -4.80
N LEU A 20 2.09 9.21 -5.04
CA LEU A 20 0.90 8.56 -4.49
C LEU A 20 1.16 7.75 -3.21
N TRP A 21 2.41 7.37 -2.91
CA TRP A 21 2.69 6.41 -1.84
C TRP A 21 3.90 6.75 -0.97
N ASP A 22 4.90 7.43 -1.51
CA ASP A 22 6.13 7.78 -0.82
C ASP A 22 5.99 9.15 -0.17
N LYS A 23 5.89 9.21 1.16
CA LYS A 23 5.74 10.47 1.91
C LYS A 23 7.01 11.29 1.98
N ASP A 24 8.16 10.65 1.79
CA ASP A 24 9.47 11.28 1.86
C ASP A 24 9.85 11.89 0.50
N SER A 25 9.13 11.53 -0.56
CA SER A 25 9.23 12.19 -1.85
C SER A 25 8.67 13.62 -1.78
N ASP A 26 9.44 14.59 -2.28
CA ASP A 26 8.98 15.97 -2.45
C ASP A 26 7.70 16.07 -3.29
N ASP A 27 7.55 15.13 -4.22
CA ASP A 27 6.41 15.04 -5.13
C ASP A 27 5.10 14.68 -4.44
N PHE A 28 5.17 14.07 -3.26
CA PHE A 28 3.99 13.69 -2.46
C PHE A 28 3.17 14.90 -2.04
N LYS A 29 3.83 16.03 -1.79
CA LYS A 29 3.17 17.29 -1.38
C LYS A 29 2.57 18.03 -2.57
N LEU A 30 3.02 17.73 -3.78
CA LEU A 30 2.60 18.42 -5.00
C LEU A 30 1.27 17.87 -5.51
N ARG A 31 0.19 18.62 -5.24
CA ARG A 31 -1.17 18.25 -5.66
C ARG A 31 -1.26 17.94 -7.16
N THR A 32 -0.67 18.79 -8.01
CA THR A 32 -0.69 18.61 -9.46
C THR A 32 -0.06 17.29 -9.90
N LYS A 33 1.02 16.85 -9.25
CA LYS A 33 1.64 15.55 -9.57
C LYS A 33 0.74 14.39 -9.17
N ARG A 34 0.06 14.48 -8.01
CA ARG A 34 -0.92 13.46 -7.59
C ARG A 34 -2.11 13.39 -8.53
N ASP A 35 -2.69 14.54 -8.90
CA ASP A 35 -3.85 14.59 -9.79
C ASP A 35 -3.49 13.98 -11.17
N ASN A 36 -2.30 14.29 -11.70
CA ASN A 36 -1.81 13.69 -12.95
C ASN A 36 -1.56 12.17 -12.83
N ALA A 37 -0.99 11.72 -11.71
CA ALA A 37 -0.75 10.30 -11.47
C ALA A 37 -2.05 9.50 -11.29
N GLU A 38 -3.04 10.08 -10.62
CA GLU A 38 -4.38 9.51 -10.51
C GLU A 38 -5.06 9.42 -11.88
N GLU A 39 -5.00 10.49 -12.68
CA GLU A 39 -5.54 10.49 -14.04
C GLU A 39 -4.89 9.42 -14.93
N TYR A 40 -3.57 9.23 -14.80
CA TYR A 40 -2.85 8.16 -15.48
C TYR A 40 -3.40 6.77 -15.10
N LEU A 41 -3.54 6.48 -13.80
CA LEU A 41 -4.07 5.19 -13.33
C LEU A 41 -5.54 4.97 -13.74
N LEU A 42 -6.37 6.02 -13.72
CA LEU A 42 -7.76 5.95 -14.18
C LEU A 42 -7.83 5.49 -15.64
N LYS A 43 -7.02 6.08 -16.52
CA LYS A 43 -6.96 5.73 -17.95
C LYS A 43 -6.41 4.32 -18.16
N THR A 44 -5.30 3.98 -17.52
CA THR A 44 -4.61 2.69 -17.69
C THR A 44 -5.47 1.51 -17.26
N PHE A 45 -6.16 1.63 -16.12
CA PHE A 45 -6.98 0.56 -15.55
C PHE A 45 -8.48 0.71 -15.84
N LYS A 46 -8.87 1.70 -16.65
CA LYS A 46 -10.25 2.01 -17.02
C LYS A 46 -11.16 2.16 -15.79
N ILE A 47 -10.63 2.78 -14.75
CA ILE A 47 -11.37 3.10 -13.53
C ILE A 47 -12.17 4.38 -13.78
N THR A 48 -13.44 4.39 -13.38
CA THR A 48 -14.38 5.44 -13.82
C THR A 48 -14.21 6.72 -13.02
N THR A 49 -13.87 6.62 -11.74
CA THR A 49 -13.81 7.77 -10.84
C THR A 49 -12.56 7.77 -9.97
N VAL A 50 -12.06 8.98 -9.67
CA VAL A 50 -10.97 9.18 -8.69
C VAL A 50 -11.32 8.53 -7.34
N LYS A 51 -12.59 8.60 -6.93
CA LYS A 51 -13.07 7.97 -5.69
C LYS A 51 -12.87 6.46 -5.70
N GLU A 52 -13.21 5.80 -6.81
CA GLU A 52 -13.02 4.36 -6.96
C GLU A 52 -11.54 3.97 -6.95
N LEU A 53 -10.68 4.75 -7.63
CA LEU A 53 -9.24 4.56 -7.62
C LEU A 53 -8.67 4.67 -6.21
N ARG A 54 -9.00 5.74 -5.48
CA ARG A 54 -8.56 5.96 -4.10
C ARG A 54 -9.04 4.86 -3.17
N GLN A 55 -10.30 4.44 -3.29
CA GLN A 55 -10.85 3.32 -2.52
C GLN A 55 -10.07 2.02 -2.78
N LYS A 56 -9.65 1.79 -4.02
CA LYS A 56 -8.86 0.61 -4.41
C LYS A 56 -7.45 0.66 -3.84
N ILE A 57 -6.75 1.80 -3.97
CA ILE A 57 -5.44 2.04 -3.35
C ILE A 57 -5.53 1.83 -1.83
N ARG A 58 -6.54 2.43 -1.20
CA ARG A 58 -6.83 2.26 0.22
C ARG A 58 -6.99 0.79 0.58
N SER A 59 -7.82 0.04 -0.14
CA SER A 59 -8.06 -1.38 0.12
C SER A 59 -6.75 -2.19 0.09
N ILE A 60 -5.94 -2.02 -0.96
CA ILE A 60 -4.64 -2.69 -1.10
C ILE A 60 -3.72 -2.37 0.09
N ARG A 61 -3.62 -1.10 0.47
CA ARG A 61 -2.79 -0.66 1.61
C ARG A 61 -3.31 -1.21 2.94
N CYS A 62 -4.61 -1.19 3.17
CA CYS A 62 -5.21 -1.75 4.38
C CYS A 62 -4.88 -3.25 4.50
N THR A 63 -5.07 -4.01 3.41
CA THR A 63 -4.76 -5.44 3.39
C THR A 63 -3.26 -5.70 3.59
N TYR A 64 -2.37 -4.96 2.91
CA TYR A 64 -0.93 -5.05 3.13
C TYR A 64 -0.55 -4.80 4.60
N ASN A 65 -1.09 -3.74 5.21
CA ASN A 65 -0.82 -3.39 6.61
C ASN A 65 -1.29 -4.45 7.60
N GLN A 66 -2.41 -5.11 7.32
CA GLN A 66 -2.90 -6.23 8.13
C GLN A 66 -1.92 -7.41 8.07
N GLU A 67 -1.41 -7.75 6.88
CA GLU A 67 -0.41 -8.81 6.73
C GLU A 67 0.90 -8.47 7.45
N VAL A 68 1.40 -7.23 7.31
CA VAL A 68 2.57 -6.74 8.06
C VAL A 68 2.34 -6.83 9.57
N SER A 69 1.14 -6.49 10.05
CA SER A 69 0.80 -6.57 11.48
C SER A 69 0.83 -8.02 11.97
N LYS A 70 0.30 -8.98 11.19
CA LYS A 70 0.37 -10.41 11.53
C LYS A 70 1.81 -10.92 11.60
N ILE A 71 2.66 -10.50 10.65
CA ILE A 71 4.09 -10.82 10.66
C ILE A 71 4.72 -10.31 11.96
N LYS A 72 4.53 -9.02 12.28
CA LYS A 72 5.09 -8.41 13.50
C LYS A 72 4.60 -9.12 14.77
N SER A 73 3.29 -9.34 14.90
CA SER A 73 2.72 -10.03 16.06
C SER A 73 3.29 -11.44 16.22
N SER A 74 3.52 -12.17 15.13
CA SER A 74 4.12 -13.52 15.19
C SER A 74 5.58 -13.51 15.68
N MET A 75 6.29 -12.40 15.52
CA MET A 75 7.67 -12.22 16.00
C MET A 75 7.71 -11.79 17.47
N THR A 76 6.71 -11.04 17.95
CA THR A 76 6.70 -10.48 19.32
C THR A 76 6.16 -11.45 20.37
N THR A 77 5.17 -12.27 20.04
CA THR A 77 4.72 -13.33 20.95
C THR A 77 5.80 -14.39 21.02
N GLY A 78 6.35 -14.69 22.20
CA GLY A 78 7.49 -15.60 22.47
C GLY A 78 7.35 -17.07 22.01
N SER A 79 6.48 -17.34 21.04
CA SER A 79 6.52 -18.46 20.12
C SER A 79 7.92 -18.51 19.49
N GLY A 80 8.72 -19.53 19.81
CA GLY A 80 10.07 -19.68 19.26
C GLY A 80 10.11 -19.54 17.73
N LEU A 81 11.29 -19.22 17.20
CA LEU A 81 11.62 -18.91 15.79
C LEU A 81 10.98 -19.80 14.69
N ASN A 82 10.37 -20.91 15.07
CA ASN A 82 9.72 -21.89 14.20
C ASN A 82 8.31 -21.50 13.71
N ASN A 83 7.70 -20.39 14.17
CA ASN A 83 6.31 -20.06 13.79
C ASN A 83 6.08 -18.60 13.32
N ILE A 84 7.01 -18.04 12.55
CA ILE A 84 6.81 -16.72 11.93
C ILE A 84 5.71 -16.84 10.86
N TYR A 85 4.69 -15.99 10.95
CA TYR A 85 3.60 -15.93 9.99
C TYR A 85 4.12 -15.54 8.60
N LYS A 86 3.72 -16.32 7.58
CA LYS A 86 3.97 -16.01 6.17
C LYS A 86 2.71 -15.45 5.51
N PRO A 87 2.78 -14.26 4.88
CA PRO A 87 1.66 -13.71 4.12
C PRO A 87 1.16 -14.67 3.05
N LYS A 88 -0.16 -14.73 2.88
CA LYS A 88 -0.80 -15.61 1.89
C LYS A 88 -1.10 -14.92 0.56
N LEU A 89 -0.88 -13.61 0.48
CA LEU A 89 -1.22 -12.83 -0.71
C LEU A 89 -0.09 -12.94 -1.73
N VAL A 90 -0.43 -13.43 -2.93
CA VAL A 90 0.52 -13.62 -4.03
C VAL A 90 1.24 -12.34 -4.46
N TRP A 91 0.64 -11.18 -4.22
CA TRP A 91 1.17 -9.86 -4.55
C TRP A 91 1.87 -9.17 -3.38
N PHE A 92 1.91 -9.81 -2.19
CA PHE A 92 2.48 -9.20 -0.99
C PHE A 92 3.92 -8.77 -1.20
N ASP A 93 4.75 -9.64 -1.75
CA ASP A 93 6.18 -9.38 -1.91
C ASP A 93 6.45 -8.19 -2.84
N LEU A 94 5.64 -8.04 -3.89
CA LEU A 94 5.68 -6.88 -4.78
C LEU A 94 5.27 -5.61 -4.04
N ALA A 95 4.16 -5.62 -3.30
CA ALA A 95 3.78 -4.46 -2.50
C ALA A 95 4.83 -4.12 -1.42
N ASN A 96 5.46 -5.13 -0.84
CA ASN A 96 6.45 -4.99 0.21
C ASN A 96 7.78 -4.40 -0.28
N SER A 97 8.13 -4.56 -1.57
CA SER A 97 9.39 -4.04 -2.12
C SER A 97 9.51 -2.51 -2.00
N PHE A 98 8.37 -1.81 -2.11
CA PHE A 98 8.32 -0.35 -2.11
C PHE A 98 7.57 0.23 -0.89
N LEU A 99 6.46 -0.38 -0.45
CA LEU A 99 5.68 0.16 0.69
C LEU A 99 6.38 0.02 2.04
N LYS A 100 7.28 -0.96 2.20
CA LYS A 100 8.00 -1.16 3.47
C LYS A 100 8.77 0.09 3.91
N LYS A 101 9.33 0.84 2.96
CA LYS A 101 10.09 2.07 3.22
C LYS A 101 9.24 3.11 3.95
N THR A 102 7.97 3.25 3.55
CA THR A 102 7.01 4.16 4.19
C THR A 102 6.68 3.78 5.64
N HIS A 103 6.92 2.52 6.05
CA HIS A 103 6.66 2.05 7.42
C HIS A 103 7.85 2.16 8.38
N GLN A 104 9.07 2.36 7.88
CA GLN A 104 10.28 2.38 8.73
C GLN A 104 10.60 3.76 9.31
N ASN A 105 10.02 4.85 8.77
CA ASN A 105 10.29 6.23 9.20
C ASN A 105 9.44 6.73 10.39
N LYS A 106 8.75 5.85 11.11
CA LYS A 106 8.13 6.21 12.39
C LYS A 106 8.52 5.19 13.45
N ASN A 107 9.31 5.69 14.40
CA ASN A 107 9.76 5.03 15.61
C ASN A 107 8.71 4.09 16.19
N GLU A 108 9.20 2.95 16.66
CA GLU A 108 8.52 1.97 17.49
C GLU A 108 7.60 2.65 18.53
N THR A 109 6.31 2.74 18.22
CA THR A 109 5.18 2.77 19.15
C THR A 109 3.92 2.85 18.29
N ASP A 110 2.85 2.18 18.72
CA ASP A 110 1.52 2.15 18.10
C ASP A 110 1.29 1.13 16.98
N THR A 111 1.36 -0.14 17.37
CA THR A 111 0.50 -1.25 16.87
C THR A 111 -0.99 -1.00 17.14
N ASN A 112 -1.50 0.20 16.80
CA ASN A 112 -2.89 0.57 17.01
C ASN A 112 -3.65 0.56 15.67
N LEU A 113 -4.90 0.10 15.71
CA LEU A 113 -5.88 0.22 14.63
C LEU A 113 -5.94 1.66 14.06
N ALA A 114 -5.61 2.66 14.87
CA ALA A 114 -5.46 4.06 14.48
C ALA A 114 -4.41 4.28 13.37
N SER A 115 -3.27 3.59 13.40
CA SER A 115 -2.25 3.66 12.35
C SER A 115 -2.76 3.05 11.05
N ILE A 116 -3.43 1.89 11.13
CA ILE A 116 -4.06 1.23 9.97
C ILE A 116 -5.10 2.16 9.36
N LEU A 117 -5.99 2.74 10.18
CA LEU A 117 -7.00 3.69 9.73
C LEU A 117 -6.35 4.96 9.15
N TYR A 118 -5.28 5.48 9.73
CA TYR A 118 -4.57 6.66 9.23
C TYR A 118 -3.92 6.41 7.85
N TYR A 119 -3.28 5.26 7.64
CA TYR A 119 -2.72 4.85 6.34
C TYR A 119 -3.81 4.53 5.30
N CYS A 120 -5.01 4.18 5.76
CA CYS A 120 -6.18 3.99 4.92
C CYS A 120 -6.96 5.30 4.67
N LEU A 121 -6.87 6.32 5.54
CA LEU A 121 -7.70 7.55 5.47
C LEU A 121 -7.04 8.70 4.72
N PHE A 122 -5.72 8.69 4.51
CA PHE A 122 -4.99 9.80 3.89
C PHE A 122 -4.84 9.73 2.35
N PHE A 123 -5.54 8.81 1.69
CA PHE A 123 -5.80 8.83 0.25
C PHE A 123 -7.27 8.50 -0.03
#